data_AF-X1Q8F1-F1
#
_entry.id   AF-X1Q8F1-F1
#
_cell.length_a   1.000
_cell.length_b   1.000
_cell.length_c   1.000
_cell.angle_alpha   90.00
_cell.angle_beta   90.00
_cell.angle_gamma   90.00
#
_symmetry.space_group_name_H-M   'P 1'
#
loop_
_entity.id
_entity.type
_entity.pdbx_description
1 polymer ?
#
loop_
_entity_poly.entity_id
_entity_poly.type
_entity_poly.pdbx_seq_one_letter_code
_entity_poly.pdbx_strand_id
1 'polypeptide(L)'
;MQDFLIEMLECPSCYGELNWKITQHQGDRIEEAKVNCKKCGNTYPVKEGIGLFLTPDLPRNDLWEQFDSQLIQYLRENPQIESKLMDAPLNTLNPADQFFRAQILEERGEFAQAKAMANLAYSKLYAPEYLKCNNAQINYLIAQLSIFEGPIIDLASGRGDLAELLIRKLKQPIVFTDFSPQ
;
A
#
# COMPACT_ATOMS: atom_id res chain seq x y z
N MET A 1 -0.67 12.12 -8.21
CA MET A 1 -1.54 11.30 -9.08
C MET A 1 -1.19 11.66 -10.50
N GLN A 2 -1.02 10.70 -11.41
CA GLN A 2 -0.61 11.01 -12.79
C GLN A 2 -1.79 11.53 -13.62
N ASP A 3 -1.53 12.48 -14.53
CA ASP A 3 -2.56 13.15 -15.34
C ASP A 3 -3.39 12.19 -16.19
N PHE A 4 -2.78 11.14 -16.74
CA PHE A 4 -3.47 10.16 -17.59
C PHE A 4 -4.64 9.46 -16.88
N LEU A 5 -4.64 9.45 -15.54
CA LEU A 5 -5.72 8.84 -14.75
C LEU A 5 -7.02 9.65 -14.81
N ILE A 6 -6.98 10.95 -15.15
CA ILE A 6 -8.18 11.78 -15.25
C ILE A 6 -9.19 11.17 -16.24
N GLU A 7 -8.71 10.66 -17.36
CA GLU A 7 -9.54 10.06 -18.42
C GLU A 7 -10.05 8.65 -18.06
N MET A 8 -9.41 8.00 -17.08
CA MET A 8 -9.76 6.64 -16.64
C MET A 8 -10.73 6.61 -15.46
N LEU A 9 -10.91 7.73 -14.77
CA LEU A 9 -11.64 7.80 -13.51
C LEU A 9 -13.08 8.31 -13.70
N GLU A 10 -14.00 7.60 -13.07
CA GLU A 10 -15.41 7.97 -12.97
C GLU A 10 -15.82 8.11 -11.50
N CYS A 11 -16.98 8.74 -11.24
CA CYS A 11 -17.49 8.84 -9.88
C CYS A 11 -17.80 7.44 -9.31
N PRO A 12 -17.14 7.01 -8.22
CA PRO A 12 -17.34 5.67 -7.65
C PRO A 12 -18.75 5.45 -7.09
N SER A 13 -19.50 6.53 -6.83
CA SER A 13 -20.87 6.44 -6.30
C SER A 13 -21.94 6.32 -7.38
N CYS A 14 -21.74 6.87 -8.59
CA CYS A 14 -22.80 6.95 -9.59
C CYS A 14 -22.36 6.83 -11.05
N TYR A 15 -21.08 6.54 -11.28
CA TYR A 15 -20.41 6.42 -12.58
C TYR A 15 -20.55 7.67 -13.47
N GLY A 16 -20.79 8.83 -12.83
CA GLY A 16 -20.89 10.11 -13.52
C GLY A 16 -19.52 10.74 -13.77
N GLU A 17 -19.46 11.58 -14.80
CA GLU A 17 -18.26 12.36 -15.15
C GLU A 17 -17.76 13.22 -13.99
N LEU A 18 -16.43 13.31 -13.86
CA LEU A 18 -15.74 14.05 -12.82
C LEU A 18 -15.22 15.39 -13.36
N ASN A 19 -15.46 16.46 -12.62
CA ASN A 19 -14.90 17.79 -12.86
C ASN A 19 -13.71 18.04 -11.93
N TRP A 20 -12.56 18.37 -12.49
CA TRP A 20 -11.30 18.48 -11.75
C TRP A 20 -10.91 19.94 -11.54
N LYS A 21 -10.67 20.31 -10.27
CA LYS A 21 -10.08 21.59 -9.89
C LYS A 21 -8.70 21.34 -9.29
N ILE A 22 -7.67 21.40 -10.13
CA ILE A 22 -6.28 21.18 -9.73
C ILE A 22 -5.72 22.47 -9.10
N THR A 23 -5.13 22.36 -7.92
CA THR A 23 -4.53 23.48 -7.18
C THR A 23 -3.01 23.40 -7.09
N GLN A 24 -2.43 22.20 -7.17
CA GLN A 24 -0.99 22.00 -7.24
C GLN A 24 -0.65 20.86 -8.19
N HIS A 25 0.32 21.12 -9.07
CA HIS A 25 0.74 20.23 -10.15
C HIS A 25 2.25 20.35 -10.37
N GLN A 26 2.91 19.22 -10.61
CA GLN A 26 4.36 19.12 -10.82
C GLN A 26 4.65 18.16 -11.98
N GLY A 27 5.04 18.68 -13.13
CA GLY A 27 5.33 17.85 -14.31
C GLY A 27 4.04 17.20 -14.82
N ASP A 28 3.93 15.88 -14.76
CA ASP A 28 2.71 15.11 -15.09
C ASP A 28 1.94 14.65 -13.83
N ARG A 29 2.36 15.14 -12.65
CA ARG A 29 1.83 14.72 -11.36
C ARG A 29 0.97 15.82 -10.74
N ILE A 30 -0.31 15.51 -10.53
CA ILE A 30 -1.22 16.27 -9.68
C ILE A 30 -0.87 15.98 -8.23
N GLU A 31 -0.52 17.02 -7.46
CA GLU A 31 -0.25 16.90 -6.02
C GLU A 31 -1.50 17.19 -5.20
N GLU A 32 -2.21 18.27 -5.53
CA GLU A 32 -3.42 18.71 -4.82
C GLU A 32 -4.52 19.05 -5.81
N ALA A 33 -5.71 18.49 -5.59
CA ALA A 33 -6.89 18.79 -6.40
C ALA A 33 -8.20 18.52 -5.63
N LYS A 34 -9.27 19.17 -6.08
CA LYS A 34 -10.65 18.88 -5.67
C LYS A 34 -11.43 18.39 -6.88
N VAL A 35 -12.01 17.19 -6.76
CA VAL A 35 -12.73 16.53 -7.85
C VAL A 35 -14.21 16.48 -7.50
N ASN A 36 -15.08 16.93 -8.39
CA ASN A 36 -16.52 17.02 -8.17
C ASN A 36 -17.28 16.21 -9.22
N CYS A 37 -18.15 15.28 -8.80
CA CYS A 37 -19.02 14.59 -9.75
C CYS A 37 -20.10 15.54 -10.29
N LYS A 38 -20.24 15.62 -11.62
CA LYS A 38 -21.27 16.45 -12.27
C LYS A 38 -22.69 15.94 -12.05
N LYS A 39 -22.87 14.65 -11.74
CA LYS A 39 -24.17 13.99 -11.60
C LYS A 39 -24.70 13.97 -10.16
N CYS A 40 -23.92 13.49 -9.20
CA CYS A 40 -24.36 13.37 -7.80
C CYS A 40 -23.81 14.47 -6.87
N GLY A 41 -22.87 15.30 -7.35
CA GLY A 41 -22.28 16.39 -6.54
C GLY A 41 -21.23 15.96 -5.52
N ASN A 42 -20.95 14.65 -5.38
CA ASN A 42 -19.90 14.16 -4.47
C ASN A 42 -18.53 14.78 -4.77
N THR A 43 -17.74 14.94 -3.72
CA THR A 43 -16.41 15.55 -3.79
C THR A 43 -15.34 14.56 -3.33
N TYR A 44 -14.27 14.44 -4.12
CA TYR A 44 -13.11 13.59 -3.85
C TYR A 44 -11.84 14.45 -3.87
N PRO A 45 -11.00 14.44 -2.83
CA PRO A 45 -9.75 15.18 -2.83
C PRO A 45 -8.59 14.37 -3.42
N VAL A 46 -7.62 15.05 -4.02
CA VAL A 46 -6.26 14.54 -4.22
C VAL A 46 -5.36 15.27 -3.22
N LYS A 47 -4.57 14.53 -2.44
CA LYS A 47 -3.62 15.05 -1.44
C LYS A 47 -2.29 14.35 -1.57
N GLU A 48 -1.18 15.10 -1.58
CA GLU A 48 0.18 14.54 -1.73
C GLU A 48 0.31 13.60 -2.95
N GLY A 49 -0.51 13.86 -3.97
CA GLY A 49 -0.61 13.05 -5.17
C GLY A 49 -1.33 11.70 -5.01
N ILE A 50 -2.10 11.51 -3.94
CA ILE A 50 -2.98 10.34 -3.75
C ILE A 50 -4.43 10.78 -3.93
N GLY A 51 -5.15 10.13 -4.85
CA GLY A 51 -6.57 10.39 -5.08
C GLY A 51 -7.46 9.61 -4.13
N LEU A 52 -8.24 10.30 -3.30
CA LEU A 52 -9.12 9.69 -2.29
C LEU A 52 -10.54 9.55 -2.84
N PHE A 53 -10.82 8.42 -3.48
CA PHE A 53 -12.10 8.09 -4.14
C PHE A 53 -13.01 7.16 -3.32
N LEU A 54 -12.99 7.29 -1.99
CA LEU A 54 -13.92 6.58 -1.12
C LEU A 54 -15.32 7.22 -1.20
N THR A 55 -16.38 6.42 -1.21
CA THR A 55 -17.75 6.94 -1.33
C THR A 55 -18.21 7.58 -0.01
N PRO A 56 -19.08 8.61 -0.02
CA PRO A 56 -19.47 9.32 1.21
C PRO A 56 -20.27 8.46 2.21
N ASP A 57 -20.98 7.46 1.71
CA ASP A 57 -21.75 6.45 2.45
C ASP A 57 -20.87 5.32 3.01
N LEU A 58 -19.61 5.25 2.56
CA LEU A 58 -18.51 4.66 3.31
C LEU A 58 -17.84 5.82 4.06
N PRO A 59 -18.45 6.35 5.14
CA PRO A 59 -17.74 7.33 5.95
C PRO A 59 -16.39 6.73 6.28
N ARG A 60 -15.41 7.61 6.47
CA ARG A 60 -14.16 7.35 7.19
C ARG A 60 -14.46 6.94 8.66
N ASN A 61 -15.43 6.07 8.92
CA ASN A 61 -15.29 5.03 9.93
C ASN A 61 -14.17 4.16 9.41
N ASP A 62 -12.97 4.70 9.54
CA ASP A 62 -11.77 4.01 9.23
C ASP A 62 -11.70 2.90 10.27
N LEU A 63 -12.26 1.74 9.92
CA LEU A 63 -12.17 0.54 10.73
C LEU A 63 -10.68 0.27 11.05
N TRP A 64 -9.74 0.76 10.22
CA TRP A 64 -8.31 0.65 10.48
C TRP A 64 -7.78 1.68 11.49
N GLU A 65 -8.28 2.91 11.56
CA GLU A 65 -7.97 3.86 12.65
C GLU A 65 -8.75 3.54 13.94
N GLN A 66 -9.94 2.94 13.85
CA GLN A 66 -10.80 2.63 15.01
C GLN A 66 -10.36 1.38 15.76
N PHE A 67 -9.64 0.48 15.10
CA PHE A 67 -9.06 -0.69 15.73
C PHE A 67 -7.54 -0.55 15.74
N ASP A 68 -6.98 -0.24 16.92
CA ASP A 68 -5.55 -0.48 17.18
C ASP A 68 -5.20 -1.88 16.68
N SER A 69 -4.04 -2.02 16.04
CA SER A 69 -3.50 -3.33 15.69
C SER A 69 -3.59 -4.25 16.91
N GLN A 70 -4.27 -5.39 16.77
CA GLN A 70 -4.45 -6.33 17.88
C GLN A 70 -3.11 -6.79 18.46
N LEU A 71 -2.06 -6.79 17.64
CA LEU A 71 -0.69 -6.97 18.10
C LEU A 71 -0.27 -5.87 19.08
N ILE A 72 -0.46 -4.60 18.73
CA ILE A 72 -0.11 -3.47 19.58
C ILE A 72 -0.95 -3.47 20.86
N GLN A 73 -2.25 -3.75 20.78
CA GLN A 73 -3.09 -3.91 21.97
C GLN A 73 -2.53 -5.00 22.89
N TYR A 74 -2.23 -6.17 22.34
CA TYR A 74 -1.65 -7.29 23.09
C TYR A 74 -0.30 -6.94 23.73
N LEU A 75 0.57 -6.23 23.01
CA LEU A 75 1.88 -5.82 23.52
C LEU A 75 1.78 -4.76 24.63
N ARG A 76 0.82 -3.83 24.56
CA ARG A 76 0.53 -2.89 25.65
C ARG A 76 0.09 -3.61 26.93
N GLU A 77 -0.71 -4.66 26.80
CA GLU A 77 -1.12 -5.52 27.92
C GLU A 77 0.02 -6.45 28.41
N ASN A 78 1.05 -6.67 27.59
CA ASN A 78 2.15 -7.60 27.84
C ASN A 78 3.53 -6.97 27.50
N PRO A 79 3.94 -5.88 28.18
CA PRO A 79 5.16 -5.12 27.83
C PRO A 79 6.44 -5.97 27.90
N GLN A 80 6.47 -6.99 28.76
CA GLN A 80 7.58 -7.94 28.83
C GLN A 80 7.81 -8.72 27.53
N ILE A 81 6.77 -8.93 26.72
CA ILE A 81 6.88 -9.59 25.41
C ILE A 81 7.49 -8.63 24.41
N GLU A 82 7.06 -7.36 24.42
CA GLU A 82 7.65 -6.32 23.59
C GLU A 82 9.14 -6.15 23.89
N SER A 83 9.55 -6.10 25.16
CA SER A 83 10.98 -6.06 25.54
C SER A 83 11.76 -7.26 25.01
N LYS A 84 11.22 -8.49 25.13
CA LYS A 84 11.86 -9.68 24.55
C LYS A 84 11.99 -9.58 23.03
N LEU A 85 10.96 -9.05 22.38
CA LEU A 85 10.94 -8.86 20.95
C LEU A 85 11.81 -7.71 20.51
N MET A 86 12.09 -6.66 21.29
CA MET A 86 12.83 -5.47 20.85
C MET A 86 14.28 -5.46 21.32
N ASP A 87 14.55 -5.88 22.55
CA ASP A 87 15.86 -5.73 23.21
C ASP A 87 16.83 -6.86 22.86
N ALA A 88 16.31 -8.02 22.44
CA ALA A 88 17.15 -9.14 22.03
C ALA A 88 17.97 -8.81 20.77
N PRO A 89 19.20 -9.32 20.62
CA PRO A 89 19.92 -9.22 19.35
C PRO A 89 19.13 -9.87 18.20
N LEU A 90 19.05 -9.21 17.05
CA LEU A 90 18.19 -9.66 15.93
C LEU A 90 18.49 -11.10 15.48
N ASN A 91 19.77 -11.46 15.45
CA ASN A 91 20.24 -12.79 15.04
C ASN A 91 19.90 -13.91 16.04
N THR A 92 19.47 -13.56 17.25
CA THR A 92 19.00 -14.54 18.26
C THR A 92 17.51 -14.82 18.17
N LEU A 93 16.75 -13.97 17.46
CA LEU A 93 15.33 -14.18 17.23
C LEU A 93 15.09 -15.20 16.12
N ASN A 94 14.06 -16.03 16.28
CA ASN A 94 13.57 -16.86 15.19
C ASN A 94 12.89 -15.98 14.11
N PRO A 95 12.70 -16.47 12.87
CA PRO A 95 12.14 -15.67 11.78
C PRO A 95 10.75 -15.07 12.06
N ALA A 96 9.89 -15.75 12.82
CA ALA A 96 8.57 -15.22 13.18
C ALA A 96 8.69 -14.04 14.16
N ASP A 97 9.56 -14.16 15.16
CA ASP A 97 9.85 -13.07 16.10
C ASP A 97 10.50 -11.86 15.40
N GLN A 98 11.38 -12.11 14.41
CA GLN A 98 11.93 -11.06 13.56
C GLN A 98 10.82 -10.33 12.78
N PHE A 99 9.82 -11.08 12.30
CA PHE A 99 8.67 -10.52 11.59
C PHE A 99 7.77 -9.70 12.51
N PHE A 100 7.48 -10.19 13.73
CA PHE A 100 6.74 -9.40 14.73
C PHE A 100 7.48 -8.12 15.12
N ARG A 101 8.81 -8.17 15.29
CA ARG A 101 9.64 -6.97 15.50
C ARG A 101 9.50 -5.98 14.35
N ALA A 102 9.47 -6.45 13.11
CA ALA A 102 9.26 -5.60 11.94
C ALA A 102 7.88 -4.91 11.98
N GLN A 103 6.82 -5.63 12.35
CA GLN A 103 5.49 -5.05 12.53
C GLN A 103 5.45 -3.97 13.62
N ILE A 104 6.11 -4.20 14.76
CA ILE A 104 6.21 -3.20 15.84
C ILE A 104 6.89 -1.92 15.34
N LEU A 105 7.96 -2.04 14.55
CA LEU A 105 8.68 -0.89 13.98
C LEU A 105 7.82 -0.14 12.96
N GLU A 106 7.04 -0.87 12.14
CA GLU A 106 6.11 -0.26 11.19
C GLU A 106 5.05 0.59 11.90
N GLU A 107 4.47 0.07 12.98
CA GLU A 107 3.48 0.77 13.82
C GLU A 107 4.07 2.02 14.52
N ARG A 108 5.39 2.07 14.68
CA ARG A 108 6.12 3.24 15.20
C ARG A 108 6.52 4.23 14.11
N GLY A 109 6.18 3.96 12.85
CA GLY A 109 6.57 4.78 11.69
C GLY A 109 8.02 4.57 11.25
N GLU A 110 8.73 3.56 11.78
CA GLU A 110 10.12 3.23 11.42
C GLU A 110 10.18 2.38 10.14
N PHE A 111 9.50 2.82 9.08
CA PHE A 111 9.20 2.01 7.88
C PHE A 111 10.43 1.41 7.20
N ALA A 112 11.52 2.17 7.07
CA ALA A 112 12.73 1.69 6.41
C ALA A 112 13.37 0.51 7.17
N GLN A 113 13.42 0.61 8.50
CA GLN A 113 13.95 -0.44 9.36
C GLN A 113 13.00 -1.64 9.41
N ALA A 114 11.70 -1.39 9.55
CA ALA A 114 10.65 -2.41 9.48
C ALA A 114 10.77 -3.24 8.19
N LYS A 115 10.87 -2.56 7.03
CA LYS A 115 11.00 -3.21 5.72
C LYS A 115 12.24 -4.08 5.61
N ALA A 116 13.40 -3.58 6.04
CA ALA A 116 14.64 -4.34 6.02
C ALA A 116 14.54 -5.63 6.87
N MET A 117 13.89 -5.54 8.04
CA MET A 117 13.72 -6.66 8.96
C MET A 117 12.66 -7.66 8.46
N ALA A 118 11.56 -7.17 7.90
CA ALA A 118 10.54 -8.01 7.27
C ALA A 118 11.13 -8.82 6.12
N ASN A 119 11.95 -8.19 5.26
CA ASN A 119 12.64 -8.90 4.16
C ASN A 119 13.58 -10.00 4.67
N LEU A 120 14.36 -9.72 5.72
CA LEU A 120 15.24 -10.71 6.34
C LEU A 120 14.42 -11.88 6.91
N ALA A 121 13.35 -11.59 7.65
CA ALA A 121 12.47 -12.58 8.24
C ALA A 121 11.82 -13.45 7.15
N TYR A 122 11.26 -12.84 6.12
CA TYR A 122 10.53 -13.51 5.03
C TYR A 122 11.39 -14.55 4.32
N SER A 123 12.68 -14.26 4.12
CA SER A 123 13.64 -15.19 3.50
C SER A 123 13.85 -16.50 4.29
N LYS A 124 13.44 -16.53 5.56
CA LYS A 124 13.59 -17.67 6.48
C LYS A 124 12.26 -18.17 7.06
N LEU A 125 11.17 -17.43 6.87
CA LEU A 125 9.85 -17.77 7.39
C LEU A 125 9.21 -18.93 6.62
N TYR A 126 9.53 -19.03 5.33
CA TYR A 126 9.00 -20.06 4.44
C TYR A 126 10.08 -21.04 3.99
N ALA A 127 9.65 -22.24 3.63
CA ALA A 127 10.54 -23.27 3.08
C ALA A 127 11.16 -22.81 1.74
N PRO A 128 12.39 -23.22 1.41
CA PRO A 128 13.05 -22.84 0.16
C PRO A 128 12.23 -23.15 -1.10
N GLU A 129 11.47 -24.24 -1.10
CA GLU A 129 10.60 -24.66 -2.20
C GLU A 129 9.45 -23.66 -2.41
N TYR A 130 8.87 -23.16 -1.31
CA TYR A 130 7.83 -22.14 -1.36
C TYR A 130 8.40 -20.85 -1.96
N LEU A 131 9.55 -20.39 -1.46
CA LEU A 131 10.19 -19.17 -1.95
C LEU A 131 10.57 -19.28 -3.43
N LYS A 132 11.08 -20.44 -3.86
CA LYS A 132 11.37 -20.70 -5.27
C LYS A 132 10.10 -20.63 -6.13
N CYS A 133 9.01 -21.24 -5.68
CA CYS A 133 7.74 -21.20 -6.40
C CYS A 133 7.17 -19.77 -6.46
N ASN A 134 7.13 -19.07 -5.34
CA ASN A 134 6.67 -17.69 -5.26
C ASN A 134 7.46 -16.78 -6.23
N ASN A 135 8.79 -16.85 -6.20
CA ASN A 135 9.65 -16.11 -7.13
C ASN A 135 9.38 -16.47 -8.60
N ALA A 136 9.14 -17.75 -8.91
CA ALA A 136 8.83 -18.16 -10.28
C ALA A 136 7.49 -17.57 -10.77
N GLN A 137 6.46 -17.54 -9.92
CA GLN A 137 5.16 -16.93 -10.24
C GLN A 137 5.28 -15.42 -10.47
N ILE A 138 6.02 -14.73 -9.60
CA ILE A 138 6.27 -13.29 -9.74
C ILE A 138 7.04 -12.98 -11.03
N ASN A 139 8.08 -13.74 -11.34
CA ASN A 139 8.84 -13.57 -12.58
C ASN A 139 7.99 -13.84 -13.83
N TYR A 140 7.12 -14.86 -13.78
CA TYR A 140 6.18 -15.15 -14.86
C TYR A 140 5.21 -13.99 -15.06
N LEU A 141 4.62 -13.47 -13.99
CA LEU A 141 3.72 -12.31 -14.03
C LEU A 141 4.42 -11.09 -14.66
N ILE A 142 5.64 -10.76 -14.21
CA ILE A 142 6.42 -9.64 -14.78
C ILE A 142 6.65 -9.84 -16.28
N ALA A 143 7.00 -11.05 -16.71
CA ALA A 143 7.21 -11.35 -18.13
C ALA A 143 5.92 -11.13 -18.95
N GLN A 144 4.77 -11.58 -18.45
CA GLN A 144 3.47 -11.37 -19.10
C GLN A 144 3.07 -9.89 -19.14
N LEU A 145 3.32 -9.14 -18.07
CA LEU A 145 3.00 -7.72 -18.00
C LEU A 145 3.93 -6.88 -18.90
N SER A 146 5.17 -7.32 -19.10
CA SER A 146 6.17 -6.57 -19.87
C SER A 146 5.82 -6.37 -21.34
N ILE A 147 4.97 -7.23 -21.90
CA ILE A 147 4.50 -7.15 -23.29
C ILE A 147 3.18 -6.37 -23.43
N PHE A 148 2.55 -5.97 -22.32
CA PHE A 148 1.30 -5.23 -22.35
C PHE A 148 1.55 -3.75 -22.65
N GLU A 149 0.75 -3.20 -23.57
CA GLU A 149 0.76 -1.78 -23.92
C GLU A 149 -0.38 -1.08 -23.15
N GLY A 150 -0.05 -0.52 -21.98
CA GLY A 150 -1.02 0.22 -21.18
C GLY A 150 -0.64 0.28 -19.70
N PRO A 151 -1.42 1.04 -18.90
CA PRO A 151 -1.25 1.06 -17.46
C PRO A 151 -1.60 -0.29 -16.83
N ILE A 152 -0.86 -0.66 -15.80
CA ILE A 152 -1.11 -1.86 -14.99
C ILE A 152 -1.73 -1.39 -13.68
N ILE A 153 -2.89 -1.95 -13.33
CA ILE A 153 -3.61 -1.61 -12.11
C ILE A 153 -3.42 -2.74 -11.11
N ASP A 154 -2.80 -2.43 -9.98
CA ASP A 154 -2.67 -3.31 -8.82
C ASP A 154 -3.79 -2.98 -7.83
N LEU A 155 -4.60 -4.00 -7.52
CA LEU A 155 -5.80 -3.88 -6.70
C LEU A 155 -5.51 -4.43 -5.31
N ALA A 156 -5.86 -3.67 -4.28
CA ALA A 156 -5.53 -4.00 -2.89
C ALA A 156 -4.02 -4.22 -2.72
N SER A 157 -3.24 -3.21 -3.15
CA SER A 157 -1.78 -3.24 -3.18
C SER A 157 -1.13 -3.43 -1.80
N GLY A 158 -1.88 -3.26 -0.71
CA GLY A 158 -1.42 -3.33 0.66
C GLY A 158 -0.25 -2.37 0.87
N ARG A 159 0.85 -2.91 1.41
CA ARG A 159 2.10 -2.17 1.64
C ARG A 159 2.86 -1.77 0.37
N GLY A 160 2.37 -2.14 -0.81
CA GLY A 160 3.02 -1.79 -2.08
C GLY A 160 4.28 -2.61 -2.41
N ASP A 161 4.43 -3.81 -1.85
CA ASP A 161 5.62 -4.65 -2.11
C ASP A 161 5.70 -5.12 -3.56
N LEU A 162 4.58 -5.61 -4.09
CA LEU A 162 4.48 -5.98 -5.50
C LEU A 162 4.61 -4.74 -6.39
N ALA A 163 3.92 -3.67 -6.01
CA ALA A 163 3.95 -2.37 -6.66
C ALA A 163 5.36 -1.84 -6.90
N GLU A 164 6.18 -1.80 -5.84
CA GLU A 164 7.58 -1.37 -5.90
C GLU A 164 8.39 -2.26 -6.84
N LEU A 165 8.18 -3.58 -6.79
CA LEU A 165 8.84 -4.52 -7.67
C LEU A 165 8.47 -4.28 -9.15
N LEU A 166 7.18 -4.06 -9.44
CA LEU A 166 6.69 -3.80 -10.80
C LEU A 166 7.31 -2.50 -11.34
N ILE A 167 7.32 -1.41 -10.57
CA ILE A 167 7.94 -0.13 -10.98
C ILE A 167 9.42 -0.30 -11.35
N ARG A 168 10.16 -1.13 -10.59
CA ARG A 168 11.60 -1.36 -10.83
C ARG A 168 11.87 -2.21 -12.08
N LYS A 169 10.89 -2.97 -12.56
CA LYS A 169 11.07 -4.01 -13.60
C LYS A 169 10.36 -3.69 -14.91
N LEU A 170 9.32 -2.87 -14.85
CA LEU A 170 8.46 -2.55 -15.97
C LEU A 170 8.60 -1.08 -16.36
N LYS A 171 8.30 -0.77 -17.64
CA LYS A 171 8.27 0.60 -18.14
C LYS A 171 6.85 1.16 -18.19
N GLN A 172 5.87 0.27 -18.11
CA GLN A 172 4.45 0.58 -18.08
C GLN A 172 4.13 1.48 -16.87
N PRO A 173 3.19 2.43 -17.01
CA PRO A 173 2.63 3.12 -15.86
C PRO A 173 1.99 2.09 -14.91
N ILE A 174 2.31 2.17 -13.61
CA ILE A 174 1.70 1.32 -12.61
C ILE A 174 0.81 2.15 -11.71
N VAL A 175 -0.42 1.68 -11.50
CA VAL A 175 -1.47 2.32 -10.69
C VAL A 175 -1.70 1.44 -9.47
N PHE A 176 -1.52 2.02 -8.29
CA PHE A 176 -1.76 1.34 -7.02
C PHE A 176 -3.07 1.81 -6.45
N THR A 177 -3.88 0.85 -6.00
CA THR A 177 -5.15 1.14 -5.37
C THR A 177 -5.26 0.32 -4.11
N ASP A 178 -5.67 0.99 -3.04
CA ASP A 178 -6.03 0.34 -1.79
C ASP A 178 -7.20 1.08 -1.16
N PHE A 179 -7.89 0.37 -0.27
CA PHE A 179 -8.86 0.95 0.63
C PHE A 179 -8.19 1.46 1.91
N SER A 180 -7.06 0.87 2.30
CA SER A 180 -6.22 1.33 3.41
C SER A 180 -5.79 2.78 3.18
N PRO A 181 -6.03 3.68 4.14
CA PRO A 181 -5.57 5.06 4.05
C PRO A 181 -4.08 5.24 4.41
N GLN A 182 -3.44 4.19 4.95
CA GLN A 182 -2.02 4.13 5.32
C GLN A 182 -1.21 3.37 4.29
#